data_AF-A0A6J1KL53-F1
#
_entry.id   AF-A0A6J1KL53-F1
#
_cell.length_a   1.000
_cell.length_b   1.000
_cell.length_c   1.000
_cell.angle_alpha   90.00
_cell.angle_beta   90.00
_cell.angle_gamma   90.00
#
_symmetry.space_group_name_H-M   'P 1'
#
loop_
_entity.id
_entity.type
_entity.pdbx_description
1 polymer ?
#
loop_
_entity_poly.entity_id
_entity_poly.type
_entity_poly.pdbx_seq_one_letter_code
_entity_poly.pdbx_strand_id
1 'polypeptide(L)'
;MADTGSVSNKRMSCSIPERFQLHAAMLALQFGYAGFHVVSRAALNMGISKLVFPVYRNVIALLLLLPFAYFMEKKDRPALTLNFVLQFFLLALVGITANQGFYLLGLDNTSPTFASAIQNSVPAITFLMAVLLRIEQVRLNRKDGIAKVVGTLCCVAGATVITLYKGPTVYSPATTVTVQSTAESAGMLMGPGMFPSLGDAKGKSWTLGCVYLIGHCLSWSAWLVLQAPVLKKYPARLSVTSFTCFFGLVQFFIIAAAFERDAQAWLFHSGAEAFSIVYAGLWLRG
;
A
#
# COMPACT_ATOMS: atom_id res chain seq x y z
N MET A 1 67.07 15.09 5.79
CA MET A 1 66.20 16.13 6.37
C MET A 1 64.88 16.05 5.62
N ALA A 2 63.83 15.63 6.32
CA ALA A 2 62.49 15.40 5.80
C ALA A 2 61.75 16.73 5.58
N ASP A 3 60.91 16.80 4.55
CA ASP A 3 59.46 16.93 4.74
C ASP A 3 58.73 16.99 3.39
N THR A 4 57.92 15.95 3.17
CA THR A 4 56.96 15.79 2.08
C THR A 4 55.73 16.66 2.36
N GLY A 5 55.47 17.62 1.47
CA GLY A 5 54.27 18.45 1.51
C GLY A 5 52.99 17.63 1.36
N SER A 6 52.21 17.61 2.43
CA SER A 6 50.86 17.05 2.51
C SER A 6 49.91 17.80 1.57
N VAL A 7 49.49 17.15 0.49
CA VAL A 7 48.37 17.58 -0.34
C VAL A 7 47.08 17.27 0.43
N SER A 8 46.52 18.28 1.08
CA SER A 8 45.20 18.22 1.71
C SER A 8 44.12 18.10 0.63
N ASN A 9 43.66 16.87 0.42
CA ASN A 9 42.59 16.55 -0.51
C ASN A 9 41.25 16.99 0.10
N LYS A 10 40.88 18.26 -0.15
CA LYS A 10 39.62 18.86 0.28
C LYS A 10 38.50 18.25 -0.58
N ARG A 11 37.90 17.13 -0.12
CA ARG A 11 36.66 16.61 -0.70
C ARG A 11 35.61 17.72 -0.66
N MET A 12 35.30 18.27 -1.83
CA MET A 12 34.12 19.10 -2.04
C MET A 12 32.89 18.19 -1.93
N SER A 13 32.48 17.91 -0.70
CA SER A 13 31.15 17.35 -0.44
C SER A 13 30.18 18.49 -0.65
N CYS A 14 29.54 18.54 -1.82
CA CYS A 14 28.38 19.39 -2.05
C CYS A 14 27.28 18.91 -1.10
N SER A 15 27.18 19.53 0.08
CA SER A 15 26.14 19.24 1.04
C SER A 15 24.82 19.74 0.47
N ILE A 16 24.11 18.85 -0.22
CA ILE A 16 22.75 19.08 -0.67
C ILE A 16 21.92 19.47 0.57
N PRO A 17 21.09 20.53 0.51
CA PRO A 17 20.26 20.93 1.63
C PRO A 17 19.39 19.76 2.11
N GLU A 18 19.40 19.46 3.41
CA GLU A 18 18.63 18.36 4.02
C GLU A 18 17.15 18.41 3.65
N ARG A 19 16.58 19.62 3.58
CA ARG A 19 15.20 19.84 3.13
C ARG A 19 14.98 19.34 1.71
N PHE A 20 15.89 19.64 0.78
CA PHE A 20 15.78 19.16 -0.60
C PHE A 20 15.89 17.63 -0.65
N GLN A 21 16.80 17.02 0.11
CA GLN A 21 16.93 15.56 0.19
C GLN A 21 15.62 14.91 0.68
N LEU A 22 14.97 15.48 1.70
CA LEU A 22 13.69 14.97 2.20
C LEU A 22 12.56 15.07 1.16
N HIS A 23 12.47 16.19 0.43
CA HIS A 23 11.45 16.35 -0.61
C HIS A 23 11.70 15.45 -1.82
N ALA A 24 12.96 15.31 -2.24
CA ALA A 24 13.36 14.41 -3.31
C ALA A 24 13.09 12.94 -2.95
N ALA A 25 13.41 12.54 -1.72
CA ALA A 25 13.09 11.20 -1.20
C ALA A 25 11.58 10.96 -1.19
N MET A 26 10.78 11.90 -0.68
CA MET A 26 9.33 11.80 -0.66
C MET A 26 8.74 11.70 -2.08
N LEU A 27 9.24 12.48 -3.03
CA LEU A 27 8.82 12.41 -4.42
C LEU A 27 9.14 11.04 -5.04
N ALA A 28 10.36 10.55 -4.86
CA ALA A 28 10.78 9.22 -5.33
C ALA A 28 9.90 8.11 -4.76
N LEU A 29 9.55 8.19 -3.47
CA LEU A 29 8.63 7.25 -2.82
C LEU A 29 7.24 7.29 -3.45
N GLN A 30 6.68 8.47 -3.69
CA GLN A 30 5.36 8.61 -4.31
C GLN A 30 5.33 8.04 -5.73
N PHE A 31 6.38 8.25 -6.53
CA PHE A 31 6.52 7.60 -7.83
C PHE A 31 6.60 6.08 -7.72
N GLY A 32 7.35 5.56 -6.75
CA GLY A 32 7.42 4.14 -6.44
C GLY A 32 6.05 3.54 -6.12
N TYR A 33 5.27 4.20 -5.25
CA TYR A 33 3.92 3.80 -4.87
C TYR A 33 2.94 3.84 -6.06
N ALA A 34 2.99 4.88 -6.89
CA ALA A 34 2.16 4.96 -8.10
C ALA A 34 2.46 3.79 -9.05
N GLY A 35 3.75 3.52 -9.30
CA GLY A 35 4.16 2.37 -10.10
C GLY A 35 3.73 1.04 -9.50
N PHE A 36 3.75 0.90 -8.17
CA PHE A 36 3.29 -0.31 -7.48
C PHE A 36 1.83 -0.63 -7.78
N HIS A 37 0.94 0.37 -7.85
CA HIS A 37 -0.47 0.15 -8.20
C HIS A 37 -0.63 -0.43 -9.62
N VAL A 38 0.11 0.14 -10.58
CA VAL A 38 0.08 -0.29 -11.98
C VAL A 38 0.68 -1.69 -12.14
N VAL A 39 1.87 -1.93 -11.58
CA VAL A 39 2.56 -3.22 -11.63
C VAL A 39 1.74 -4.31 -10.96
N SER A 40 1.11 -4.03 -9.80
CA SER A 40 0.24 -5.01 -9.14
C SER A 40 -0.96 -5.39 -10.00
N ARG A 41 -1.57 -4.42 -10.69
CA ARG A 41 -2.68 -4.70 -11.60
C ARG A 41 -2.23 -5.49 -12.82
N ALA A 42 -1.06 -5.17 -13.38
CA ALA A 42 -0.46 -5.92 -14.47
C ALA A 42 -0.18 -7.37 -14.06
N ALA A 43 0.40 -7.59 -12.87
CA ALA A 43 0.63 -8.90 -12.27
C ALA A 43 -0.65 -9.73 -12.13
N LEU A 44 -1.73 -9.12 -11.62
CA LEU A 44 -3.03 -9.80 -11.53
C LEU A 44 -3.63 -10.14 -12.89
N ASN A 45 -3.48 -9.26 -13.89
CA ASN A 45 -3.94 -9.50 -15.26
C ASN A 45 -3.13 -10.62 -15.96
N MET A 46 -1.87 -10.84 -15.57
CA MET A 46 -1.04 -11.95 -16.03
C MET A 46 -1.42 -13.30 -15.40
N GLY A 47 -2.32 -13.30 -14.40
CA GLY A 47 -2.79 -14.53 -13.74
C GLY A 47 -1.99 -14.94 -12.52
N ILE A 48 -1.08 -14.09 -12.00
CA ILE A 48 -0.34 -14.38 -10.76
C ILE A 48 -1.32 -14.53 -9.59
N SER A 49 -1.17 -15.59 -8.80
CA SER A 49 -2.02 -15.81 -7.62
C SER A 49 -1.94 -14.64 -6.64
N LYS A 50 -3.12 -14.17 -6.22
CA LYS A 50 -3.33 -13.07 -5.26
C LYS A 50 -2.74 -13.38 -3.87
N LEU A 51 -2.54 -14.66 -3.55
CA LEU A 51 -1.99 -15.08 -2.27
C LEU A 51 -0.47 -15.29 -2.34
N VAL A 52 0.02 -15.75 -3.48
CA VAL A 52 1.44 -16.03 -3.71
C VAL A 52 2.24 -14.73 -3.97
N PHE A 53 1.66 -13.77 -4.69
CA PHE A 53 2.27 -12.46 -4.94
C PHE A 53 2.75 -11.73 -3.66
N PRO A 54 1.90 -11.54 -2.62
CA PRO A 54 2.32 -10.89 -1.39
C PRO A 54 3.33 -11.72 -0.58
N VAL A 55 3.34 -13.06 -0.69
CA VAL A 55 4.36 -13.91 -0.04
C VAL A 55 5.74 -13.56 -0.59
N TYR A 56 5.94 -13.61 -1.91
CA TYR A 56 7.24 -13.27 -2.50
C TYR A 56 7.66 -11.83 -2.24
N ARG A 57 6.70 -10.90 -2.30
CA ARG A 57 6.93 -9.49 -1.99
C ARG A 57 7.48 -9.30 -0.56
N ASN A 58 6.88 -9.98 0.43
CA ASN A 58 7.31 -9.89 1.82
C ASN A 58 8.64 -10.61 2.07
N VAL A 59 8.97 -11.67 1.33
CA VAL A 59 10.31 -12.31 1.37
C VAL A 59 11.38 -11.32 0.93
N ILE A 60 11.21 -10.67 -0.23
CA ILE A 60 12.18 -9.70 -0.74
C ILE A 60 12.34 -8.54 0.24
N ALA A 61 11.24 -7.99 0.73
CA ALA A 61 11.29 -6.90 1.71
C ALA A 61 11.98 -7.32 3.01
N LEU A 62 11.76 -8.55 3.49
CA LEU A 62 12.45 -9.05 4.69
C LEU A 62 13.95 -9.22 4.44
N LEU A 63 14.36 -9.78 3.30
CA LEU A 63 15.78 -9.94 2.94
C LEU A 63 16.49 -8.59 2.81
N LEU A 64 15.79 -7.57 2.33
CA LEU A 64 16.32 -6.21 2.26
C LEU A 64 16.37 -5.54 3.64
N LEU A 65 15.33 -5.67 4.48
CA LEU A 65 15.25 -4.94 5.75
C LEU A 65 16.05 -5.60 6.88
N LEU A 66 16.08 -6.94 6.94
CA LEU A 66 16.71 -7.70 8.02
C LEU A 66 18.20 -7.36 8.25
N PRO A 67 19.07 -7.28 7.21
CA PRO A 67 20.48 -6.94 7.43
C PRO A 67 20.63 -5.50 7.95
N PHE A 68 19.91 -4.53 7.38
CA PHE A 68 19.96 -3.14 7.85
C PHE A 68 19.47 -3.02 9.29
N ALA A 69 18.36 -3.69 9.62
CA ALA A 69 17.86 -3.73 10.98
C ALA A 69 18.92 -4.32 11.94
N TYR A 70 19.58 -5.42 11.56
CA TYR A 70 20.60 -6.06 12.39
C TYR A 70 21.83 -5.17 12.57
N PHE A 71 22.36 -4.57 11.51
CA PHE A 71 23.60 -3.79 11.60
C PHE A 71 23.41 -2.40 12.19
N MET A 72 22.31 -1.71 11.89
CA MET A 72 22.08 -0.33 12.33
C MET A 72 21.54 -0.23 13.75
N GLU A 73 20.65 -1.15 14.16
CA GLU A 73 19.93 -1.04 15.43
C GLU A 73 20.38 -2.08 16.46
N LYS A 74 21.51 -2.77 16.25
CA LYS A 74 22.01 -3.82 17.17
C LYS A 74 22.08 -3.36 18.62
N LYS A 75 22.47 -2.09 18.85
CA LYS A 75 22.70 -1.51 20.17
C LYS A 75 21.44 -0.93 20.81
N ASP A 76 20.45 -0.56 20.00
CA ASP A 76 19.24 0.14 20.44
C ASP A 76 18.05 -0.80 20.68
N ARG A 77 18.26 -2.12 20.53
CA ARG A 77 17.23 -3.16 20.62
C ARG A 77 16.96 -3.57 22.08
N PRO A 78 15.76 -3.33 22.62
CA PRO A 78 15.32 -3.96 23.85
C PRO A 78 15.18 -5.49 23.68
N ALA A 79 15.26 -6.22 24.80
CA ALA A 79 14.99 -7.65 24.83
C ALA A 79 13.56 -7.95 24.35
N LEU A 80 13.43 -9.00 23.52
CA LEU A 80 12.12 -9.46 23.05
C LEU A 80 11.36 -10.14 24.19
N THR A 81 10.25 -9.54 24.59
CA THR A 81 9.29 -10.16 25.51
C THR A 81 8.12 -10.74 24.73
N LEU A 82 7.39 -11.70 25.32
CA LEU A 82 6.19 -12.26 24.68
C LEU A 82 5.13 -11.19 24.33
N ASN A 83 5.05 -10.12 25.14
CA ASN A 83 4.16 -9.00 24.86
C ASN A 83 4.56 -8.27 23.56
N PHE A 84 5.85 -8.03 23.34
CA PHE A 84 6.33 -7.44 22.08
C PHE A 84 6.10 -8.37 20.89
N VAL A 85 6.33 -9.67 21.05
CA VAL A 85 6.04 -10.67 20.00
C VAL A 85 4.57 -10.63 19.61
N LEU A 86 3.65 -10.62 20.57
CA LEU A 86 2.22 -10.54 20.31
C LEU A 86 1.82 -9.21 19.66
N GLN A 87 2.39 -8.08 20.11
CA GLN A 87 2.19 -6.78 19.47
C GLN A 87 2.67 -6.77 18.01
N PHE A 88 3.85 -7.32 17.72
CA PHE A 88 4.37 -7.41 16.34
C PHE A 88 3.53 -8.35 15.47
N PHE A 89 3.03 -9.45 16.03
CA PHE A 89 2.13 -10.36 15.34
C PHE A 89 0.80 -9.69 14.97
N LEU A 90 0.18 -8.96 15.91
CA LEU A 90 -1.06 -8.21 15.65
C LEU A 90 -0.83 -7.06 14.66
N LEU A 91 0.30 -6.37 14.80
CA LEU A 91 0.69 -5.30 13.88
C LEU A 91 0.92 -5.86 12.47
N ALA A 92 1.46 -7.06 12.34
CA ALA A 92 1.61 -7.76 11.06
C ALA A 92 0.26 -8.20 10.49
N LEU A 93 -0.64 -8.71 11.34
CA LEU A 93 -1.97 -9.13 10.92
C LEU A 93 -2.74 -7.97 10.28
N VAL A 94 -2.72 -6.81 10.94
CA VAL A 94 -3.42 -5.62 10.47
C VAL A 94 -2.67 -4.97 9.31
N GLY A 95 -1.37 -4.71 9.46
CA GLY A 95 -0.59 -3.90 8.53
C GLY A 95 -0.15 -4.62 7.26
N ILE A 96 -0.03 -5.95 7.31
CA ILE A 96 0.43 -6.78 6.19
C ILE A 96 -0.71 -7.65 5.70
N THR A 97 -1.18 -8.58 6.53
CA THR A 97 -2.12 -9.63 6.12
C THR A 97 -3.46 -9.05 5.64
N ALA A 98 -4.16 -8.34 6.52
CA ALA A 98 -5.41 -7.69 6.19
C ALA A 98 -5.20 -6.61 5.12
N ASN A 99 -4.21 -5.74 5.31
CA ASN A 99 -3.93 -4.62 4.43
C ASN A 99 -3.67 -5.04 2.97
N GLN A 100 -2.72 -5.95 2.73
CA GLN A 100 -2.38 -6.39 1.36
C GLN A 100 -3.46 -7.32 0.79
N GLY A 101 -4.11 -8.14 1.62
CA GLY A 101 -5.15 -9.06 1.18
C GLY A 101 -6.36 -8.29 0.66
N PHE A 102 -6.85 -7.33 1.45
CA PHE A 102 -7.91 -6.42 1.04
C PHE A 102 -7.52 -5.57 -0.17
N TYR A 103 -6.27 -5.12 -0.25
CA TYR A 103 -5.79 -4.38 -1.43
C TYR A 103 -5.88 -5.23 -2.70
N LEU A 104 -5.39 -6.47 -2.69
CA LEU A 104 -5.38 -7.32 -3.89
C LEU A 104 -6.78 -7.76 -4.30
N LEU A 105 -7.64 -8.13 -3.34
CA LEU A 105 -9.04 -8.45 -3.60
C LEU A 105 -9.82 -7.22 -4.11
N GLY A 106 -9.55 -6.05 -3.55
CA GLY A 106 -10.11 -4.79 -4.00
C GLY A 106 -9.65 -4.42 -5.41
N LEU A 107 -8.35 -4.49 -5.66
CA LEU A 107 -7.73 -4.16 -6.94
C LEU A 107 -8.17 -5.13 -8.05
N ASP A 108 -8.42 -6.41 -7.75
CA ASP A 108 -8.92 -7.35 -8.75
C ASP A 108 -10.30 -6.93 -9.29
N ASN A 109 -11.15 -6.40 -8.41
CA ASN A 109 -12.54 -6.00 -8.71
C ASN A 109 -12.70 -4.51 -9.08
N THR A 110 -11.63 -3.71 -8.99
CA THR A 110 -11.65 -2.26 -9.26
C THR A 110 -10.47 -1.81 -10.14
N SER A 111 -10.29 -0.52 -10.34
CA SER A 111 -9.17 0.05 -11.09
C SER A 111 -8.03 0.52 -10.17
N PRO A 112 -6.77 0.54 -10.66
CA PRO A 112 -5.65 1.15 -9.94
C PRO A 112 -5.91 2.61 -9.55
N THR A 113 -6.56 3.37 -10.45
CA THR A 113 -6.91 4.77 -10.21
C THR A 113 -7.86 4.92 -9.03
N PHE A 114 -8.88 4.05 -8.93
CA PHE A 114 -9.80 4.06 -7.80
C PHE A 114 -9.11 3.66 -6.50
N ALA A 115 -8.25 2.63 -6.54
CA ALA A 115 -7.45 2.20 -5.40
C ALA A 115 -6.49 3.31 -4.91
N SER A 116 -5.87 4.08 -5.80
CA SER A 116 -5.05 5.23 -5.43
C SER A 116 -5.89 6.39 -4.88
N ALA A 117 -7.07 6.66 -5.45
CA ALA A 117 -7.93 7.74 -5.00
C ALA A 117 -8.47 7.52 -3.57
N ILE A 118 -8.91 6.31 -3.24
CA ILE A 118 -9.47 6.00 -1.92
C ILE A 118 -8.41 6.07 -0.81
N GLN A 119 -7.13 5.80 -1.12
CA GLN A 119 -6.03 5.95 -0.16
C GLN A 119 -5.81 7.39 0.32
N ASN A 120 -6.27 8.39 -0.43
CA ASN A 120 -6.23 9.79 0.05
C ASN A 120 -7.09 10.01 1.30
N SER A 121 -7.98 9.07 1.64
CA SER A 121 -8.75 9.09 2.89
C SER A 121 -7.98 8.53 4.09
N VAL A 122 -6.87 7.82 3.90
CA VAL A 122 -6.07 7.17 4.97
C VAL A 122 -5.65 8.17 6.06
N PRO A 123 -5.13 9.39 5.76
CA PRO A 123 -4.79 10.34 6.81
C PRO A 123 -5.97 10.75 7.69
N ALA A 124 -7.16 10.92 7.11
CA ALA A 124 -8.37 11.27 7.86
C ALA A 124 -8.90 10.12 8.71
N ILE A 125 -8.91 8.90 8.16
CA ILE A 125 -9.29 7.69 8.91
C ILE A 125 -8.29 7.46 10.06
N THR A 126 -6.99 7.65 9.80
CA THR A 126 -5.91 7.55 10.79
C THR A 126 -6.13 8.54 11.93
N PHE A 127 -6.41 9.81 11.62
CA PHE A 127 -6.70 10.80 12.64
C PHE A 127 -7.93 10.42 13.46
N LEU A 128 -9.06 10.11 12.80
CA LEU A 128 -10.29 9.71 13.49
C LEU A 128 -10.04 8.53 14.44
N MET A 129 -9.29 7.53 13.98
CA MET A 129 -8.96 6.35 14.79
C MET A 129 -8.01 6.67 15.94
N ALA A 130 -7.01 7.55 15.75
CA ALA A 130 -6.13 8.01 16.81
C ALA A 130 -6.90 8.74 17.94
N VAL A 131 -7.94 9.50 17.57
CA VAL A 131 -8.85 10.17 18.50
C VAL A 131 -9.73 9.16 19.24
N LEU A 132 -10.36 8.23 18.52
CA LEU A 132 -11.22 7.20 19.12
C LEU A 132 -10.45 6.31 20.10
N LEU A 133 -9.21 5.94 19.76
CA LEU A 133 -8.33 5.15 20.63
C LEU A 133 -7.66 5.97 21.75
N ARG A 134 -7.98 7.27 21.88
CA ARG A 134 -7.38 8.23 22.84
C ARG A 134 -5.85 8.28 22.82
N ILE A 135 -5.24 7.88 21.71
CA ILE A 135 -3.78 7.97 21.51
C ILE A 135 -3.40 9.44 21.27
N GLU A 136 -4.29 10.21 20.65
CA GLU A 136 -4.11 11.63 20.40
C GLU A 136 -5.16 12.48 21.15
N GLN A 137 -4.69 13.46 21.92
CA GLN A 137 -5.55 14.39 22.66
C GLN A 137 -5.88 15.59 21.76
N VAL A 138 -7.10 15.63 21.22
CA VAL A 138 -7.56 16.77 20.40
C VAL A 138 -7.88 17.94 21.31
N ARG A 139 -6.91 18.84 21.46
CA ARG A 139 -7.13 20.12 22.14
C ARG A 139 -7.71 21.11 21.14
N LEU A 140 -9.04 21.19 21.06
CA LEU A 140 -9.77 22.12 20.18
C LEU A 140 -9.46 23.60 20.46
N ASN A 141 -8.83 23.91 21.59
CA ASN A 141 -8.40 25.27 21.95
C ASN A 141 -7.05 25.68 21.31
N ARG A 142 -6.31 24.77 20.66
CA ARG A 142 -5.05 25.08 19.97
C ARG A 142 -5.24 25.05 18.46
N LYS A 143 -4.51 25.92 17.75
CA LYS A 143 -4.45 25.96 16.28
C LYS A 143 -4.12 24.58 15.66
N ASP A 144 -3.28 23.79 16.33
CA ASP A 144 -2.93 22.43 15.94
C ASP A 144 -4.13 21.46 15.98
N GLY A 145 -5.04 21.62 16.95
CA GLY A 145 -6.25 20.80 17.06
C GLY A 145 -7.29 21.17 16.02
N ILE A 146 -7.47 22.48 15.78
CA ILE A 146 -8.37 22.99 14.73
C ILE A 146 -7.89 22.54 13.34
N ALA A 147 -6.59 22.63 13.06
CA ALA A 147 -6.01 22.20 11.79
C ALA A 147 -6.27 20.71 11.49
N LYS A 148 -6.21 19.85 12.51
CA LYS A 148 -6.48 18.40 12.37
C LYS A 148 -7.96 18.11 12.07
N VAL A 149 -8.88 18.81 12.73
CA VAL A 149 -10.31 18.66 12.49
C VAL A 149 -10.68 19.17 11.10
N VAL A 150 -10.19 20.36 10.72
CA VAL A 150 -10.40 20.92 9.38
C VAL A 150 -9.82 20.01 8.30
N GLY A 151 -8.61 19.47 8.49
CA GLY A 151 -8.00 18.50 7.57
C GLY A 151 -8.84 17.23 7.39
N THR A 152 -9.47 16.76 8.47
CA THR A 152 -10.37 15.59 8.44
C THR A 152 -11.65 15.90 7.68
N LEU A 153 -12.28 17.04 7.94
CA LEU A 153 -13.48 17.49 7.21
C LEU A 153 -13.17 17.69 5.71
N CYS A 154 -12.03 18.29 5.39
CA CYS A 154 -11.58 18.44 4.00
C CYS A 154 -11.34 17.09 3.31
N CYS A 155 -10.79 16.08 3.99
CA CYS A 155 -10.63 14.74 3.43
C CYS A 155 -11.98 14.03 3.21
N VAL A 156 -12.91 14.13 4.17
CA VAL A 156 -14.27 13.58 4.01
C VAL A 156 -14.99 14.27 2.86
N ALA A 157 -14.87 15.60 2.76
CA ALA A 157 -15.41 16.37 1.64
C ALA A 157 -14.76 15.96 0.32
N GLY A 158 -13.43 15.81 0.27
CA GLY A 158 -12.69 15.35 -0.91
C GLY A 158 -13.10 13.96 -1.37
N ALA A 159 -13.23 13.00 -0.45
CA ALA A 159 -13.73 11.66 -0.75
C ALA A 159 -15.18 11.68 -1.26
N THR A 160 -16.02 12.52 -0.67
CA THR A 160 -17.41 12.72 -1.10
C THR A 160 -17.48 13.33 -2.51
N VAL A 161 -16.67 14.35 -2.78
CA VAL A 161 -16.56 14.99 -4.10
C VAL A 161 -16.06 13.99 -5.13
N ILE A 162 -14.98 13.24 -4.88
CA ILE A 162 -14.50 12.21 -5.82
C ILE A 162 -15.59 11.16 -6.11
N THR A 163 -16.37 10.79 -5.10
CA THR A 163 -17.46 9.81 -5.23
C THR A 163 -18.65 10.34 -6.03
N LEU A 164 -18.95 11.64 -5.89
CA LEU A 164 -20.09 12.29 -6.56
C LEU A 164 -19.72 13.00 -7.87
N TYR A 165 -18.44 13.22 -8.14
CA TYR A 165 -17.95 13.93 -9.31
C TYR A 165 -17.99 13.04 -10.55
N LYS A 166 -18.89 13.37 -11.47
CA LYS A 166 -18.99 12.75 -12.81
C LYS A 166 -18.22 13.61 -13.81
N GLY A 167 -16.94 13.29 -14.03
CA GLY A 167 -16.16 13.88 -15.13
C GLY A 167 -16.52 13.24 -16.49
N PRO A 168 -16.40 13.99 -17.61
CA PRO A 168 -16.60 13.43 -18.94
C PRO A 168 -15.55 12.36 -19.27
N THR A 169 -15.97 11.26 -19.90
CA THR A 169 -15.10 10.17 -20.35
C THR A 169 -14.24 10.63 -21.52
N VAL A 170 -12.97 10.96 -21.26
CA VAL A 170 -12.02 11.50 -22.27
C VAL A 170 -11.44 10.40 -23.18
N TYR A 171 -11.54 9.12 -22.81
CA TYR A 171 -11.09 8.01 -23.65
C TYR A 171 -12.13 6.88 -23.67
N SER A 172 -12.80 6.70 -24.82
CA SER A 172 -13.35 5.41 -25.24
C SER A 172 -12.32 4.79 -26.19
N PRO A 173 -11.64 3.69 -25.82
CA PRO A 173 -10.96 2.88 -26.82
C PRO A 173 -12.04 2.38 -27.79
N ALA A 174 -11.90 2.74 -29.07
CA ALA A 174 -12.73 2.15 -30.12
C ALA A 174 -12.44 0.64 -30.14
N THR A 175 -13.37 -0.15 -29.65
CA THR A 175 -13.37 -1.60 -29.86
C THR A 175 -13.70 -1.83 -31.33
N THR A 176 -12.69 -1.82 -32.18
CA THR A 176 -12.77 -2.36 -33.54
C THR A 176 -12.79 -3.88 -33.42
N VAL A 177 -13.94 -4.44 -33.07
CA VAL A 177 -14.20 -5.88 -33.24
C VAL A 177 -15.22 -6.02 -34.35
N THR A 178 -14.69 -6.34 -35.52
CA THR A 178 -15.44 -6.76 -36.71
C THR A 178 -16.17 -8.06 -36.39
N VAL A 179 -17.48 -8.00 -36.10
CA VAL A 179 -18.37 -9.16 -36.21
C VAL A 179 -19.68 -8.69 -36.84
N GLN A 180 -19.95 -9.21 -38.04
CA GLN A 180 -21.21 -9.10 -38.78
C GLN A 180 -22.38 -9.65 -37.95
N SER A 181 -23.49 -8.90 -37.86
CA SER A 181 -24.86 -9.37 -38.17
C SER A 181 -25.92 -8.30 -37.87
N THR A 182 -26.56 -7.82 -38.95
CA THR A 182 -27.98 -7.50 -39.17
C THR A 182 -28.86 -6.80 -38.09
N ALA A 183 -29.58 -5.78 -38.58
CA ALA A 183 -30.74 -5.02 -38.05
C ALA A 183 -31.72 -5.83 -37.16
N GLU A 184 -32.47 -5.27 -36.19
CA GLU A 184 -33.52 -4.23 -36.33
C GLU A 184 -33.88 -3.51 -35.00
N SER A 185 -34.12 -2.19 -35.14
CA SER A 185 -35.15 -1.29 -34.55
C SER A 185 -35.83 -1.52 -33.17
N ALA A 186 -35.57 -0.54 -32.28
CA ALA A 186 -36.50 0.27 -31.46
C ALA A 186 -37.62 -0.39 -30.59
N GLY A 187 -37.49 -0.19 -29.26
CA GLY A 187 -38.60 -0.27 -28.30
C GLY A 187 -38.18 0.19 -26.89
N MET A 188 -38.68 1.35 -26.45
CA MET A 188 -38.57 1.86 -25.07
C MET A 188 -39.05 0.83 -24.06
N LEU A 189 -38.31 0.56 -22.99
CA LEU A 189 -38.86 0.17 -21.68
C LEU A 189 -37.85 0.48 -20.56
N MET A 190 -38.35 1.10 -19.49
CA MET A 190 -37.63 1.51 -18.30
C MET A 190 -37.01 0.31 -17.55
N GLY A 191 -35.74 0.43 -17.15
CA GLY A 191 -35.06 -0.54 -16.27
C GLY A 191 -33.94 0.13 -15.45
N PRO A 192 -33.67 -0.30 -14.21
CA PRO A 192 -32.79 0.39 -13.28
C PRO A 192 -31.31 0.10 -13.61
N GLY A 193 -30.77 0.79 -14.61
CA GLY A 193 -29.36 0.70 -15.02
C GLY A 193 -28.53 1.87 -14.49
N MET A 194 -28.45 2.03 -13.16
CA MET A 194 -27.78 3.18 -12.53
C MET A 194 -26.29 2.95 -12.24
N PHE A 195 -25.50 2.37 -13.15
CA PHE A 195 -24.03 2.47 -13.11
C PHE A 195 -23.50 2.30 -14.54
N PRO A 196 -22.70 3.23 -15.10
CA PRO A 196 -22.04 2.98 -16.36
C PRO A 196 -21.08 1.80 -16.14
N SER A 197 -21.25 0.77 -16.98
CA SER A 197 -20.45 -0.45 -16.98
C SER A 197 -18.97 -0.12 -17.21
N LEU A 198 -18.23 0.05 -16.11
CA LEU A 198 -16.76 -0.02 -16.04
C LEU A 198 -16.30 -1.41 -15.56
N GLY A 199 -17.23 -2.34 -15.42
CA GLY A 199 -17.00 -3.71 -14.97
C GLY A 199 -17.52 -4.70 -15.98
N ASP A 200 -16.96 -4.71 -17.19
CA ASP A 200 -17.17 -5.84 -18.09
C ASP A 200 -16.04 -6.86 -17.91
N ALA A 201 -16.26 -7.74 -16.94
CA ALA A 201 -15.63 -9.05 -16.85
C ALA A 201 -16.58 -9.92 -16.04
N LYS A 202 -17.29 -10.80 -16.74
CA LYS A 202 -18.07 -11.95 -16.24
C LYS A 202 -17.59 -12.39 -14.84
N GLY A 203 -18.31 -12.00 -13.78
CA GLY A 203 -18.10 -12.48 -12.40
C GLY A 203 -17.40 -11.56 -11.38
N LYS A 204 -17.00 -10.33 -11.72
CA LYS A 204 -16.37 -9.40 -10.75
C LYS A 204 -17.36 -8.36 -10.21
N SER A 205 -17.48 -8.26 -8.89
CA SER A 205 -18.41 -7.32 -8.22
C SER A 205 -17.70 -6.04 -7.81
N TRP A 206 -18.01 -4.94 -8.50
CA TRP A 206 -17.47 -3.61 -8.20
C TRP A 206 -17.71 -3.20 -6.74
N THR A 207 -18.92 -3.44 -6.22
CA THR A 207 -19.28 -3.16 -4.82
C THR A 207 -18.40 -3.91 -3.83
N LEU A 208 -18.12 -5.19 -4.09
CA LEU A 208 -17.24 -5.99 -3.25
C LEU A 208 -15.81 -5.44 -3.29
N GLY A 209 -15.37 -4.98 -4.45
CA GLY A 209 -14.10 -4.28 -4.63
C GLY A 209 -14.00 -3.00 -3.79
N CYS A 210 -15.06 -2.18 -3.74
CA CYS A 210 -15.12 -1.00 -2.88
C CYS A 210 -15.03 -1.37 -1.39
N VAL A 211 -15.77 -2.39 -0.95
CA VAL A 211 -15.74 -2.85 0.46
C VAL A 211 -14.33 -3.31 0.86
N TYR A 212 -13.66 -4.08 0.00
CA TYR A 212 -12.29 -4.49 0.27
C TYR A 212 -11.33 -3.30 0.31
N LEU A 213 -11.44 -2.32 -0.60
CA LEU A 213 -10.58 -1.15 -0.56
C LEU A 213 -10.81 -0.24 0.66
N ILE A 214 -12.04 -0.16 1.18
CA ILE A 214 -12.31 0.48 2.47
C ILE A 214 -11.62 -0.29 3.60
N GLY A 215 -11.72 -1.62 3.60
CA GLY A 215 -11.00 -2.50 4.53
C GLY A 215 -9.48 -2.31 4.49
N HIS A 216 -8.92 -2.12 3.29
CA HIS A 216 -7.51 -1.76 3.09
C HIS A 216 -7.16 -0.43 3.78
N CYS A 217 -7.94 0.63 3.54
CA CYS A 217 -7.70 1.94 4.14
C CYS A 217 -7.81 1.92 5.67
N LEU A 218 -8.79 1.19 6.21
CA LEU A 218 -8.95 0.99 7.65
C LEU A 218 -7.77 0.24 8.26
N SER A 219 -7.32 -0.83 7.60
CA SER A 219 -6.19 -1.65 8.05
C SER A 219 -4.88 -0.86 8.05
N TRP A 220 -4.62 -0.10 6.98
CA TRP A 220 -3.46 0.79 6.93
C TRP A 220 -3.50 1.85 8.04
N SER A 221 -4.64 2.52 8.19
CA SER A 221 -4.83 3.52 9.25
C SER A 221 -4.60 2.92 10.64
N ALA A 222 -5.12 1.71 10.88
CA ALA A 222 -4.99 1.03 12.17
C ALA A 222 -3.54 0.67 12.44
N TRP A 223 -2.82 0.19 11.42
CA TRP A 223 -1.39 -0.06 11.52
C TRP A 223 -0.61 1.21 11.88
N LEU A 224 -0.87 2.35 11.22
CA LEU A 224 -0.21 3.62 11.54
C LEU A 224 -0.45 4.05 12.99
N VAL A 225 -1.70 3.96 13.45
CA VAL A 225 -2.08 4.36 14.82
C VAL A 225 -1.48 3.43 15.87
N LEU A 226 -1.51 2.11 15.65
CA LEU A 226 -1.00 1.10 16.58
C LEU A 226 0.53 1.01 16.57
N GLN A 227 1.19 1.38 15.47
CA GLN A 227 2.65 1.38 15.39
C GLN A 227 3.28 2.44 16.29
N ALA A 228 2.64 3.61 16.43
CA ALA A 228 3.16 4.71 17.25
C ALA A 228 3.44 4.33 18.73
N PRO A 229 2.52 3.72 19.50
CA PRO A 229 2.80 3.30 20.87
C PRO A 229 3.81 2.16 20.97
N VAL A 230 3.88 1.28 19.96
CA VAL A 230 4.89 0.20 19.89
C VAL A 230 6.29 0.79 19.75
N LEU A 231 6.47 1.75 18.83
CA LEU A 231 7.76 2.42 18.63
C LEU A 231 8.20 3.27 19.82
N LYS A 232 7.27 3.77 20.65
CA LYS A 232 7.60 4.42 21.93
C LYS A 232 8.22 3.45 22.93
N LYS A 233 7.79 2.18 22.94
CA LYS A 233 8.30 1.14 23.84
C LYS A 233 9.51 0.40 23.26
N TYR A 234 9.61 0.33 21.94
CA TYR A 234 10.68 -0.34 21.19
C TYR A 234 11.27 0.63 20.15
N PRO A 235 12.29 1.43 20.51
CA PRO A 235 12.78 2.55 19.70
C PRO A 235 13.65 2.13 18.48
N ALA A 236 13.49 0.91 17.98
CA ALA A 236 14.22 0.35 16.85
C ALA A 236 13.23 0.10 15.69
N ARG A 237 13.10 1.09 14.80
CA ARG A 237 12.08 1.17 13.75
C ARG A 237 12.27 0.13 12.66
N LEU A 238 13.51 -0.07 12.21
CA LEU A 238 13.82 -1.07 11.19
C LEU A 238 13.54 -2.47 11.73
N SER A 239 13.89 -2.73 12.98
CA SER A 239 13.68 -4.00 13.66
C SER A 239 12.19 -4.32 13.84
N VAL A 240 11.39 -3.35 14.29
CA VAL A 240 9.92 -3.49 14.38
C VAL A 240 9.32 -3.80 13.02
N THR A 241 9.81 -3.12 11.97
CA THR A 241 9.36 -3.35 10.59
C THR A 241 9.76 -4.73 10.08
N SER A 242 10.97 -5.20 10.38
CA SER A 242 11.45 -6.56 10.05
C SER A 242 10.67 -7.64 10.78
N PHE A 243 10.38 -7.50 12.08
CA PHE A 243 9.53 -8.44 12.81
C PHE A 243 8.10 -8.47 12.24
N THR A 244 7.55 -7.30 11.91
CA THR A 244 6.24 -7.18 11.27
C THR A 244 6.24 -7.81 9.87
N CYS A 245 7.32 -7.66 9.08
CA CYS A 245 7.55 -8.38 7.83
C CYS A 245 7.53 -9.89 8.04
N PHE A 246 8.29 -10.37 9.02
CA PHE A 246 8.45 -11.79 9.30
C PHE A 246 7.12 -12.44 9.71
N PHE A 247 6.42 -11.87 10.70
CA PHE A 247 5.12 -12.39 11.10
C PHE A 247 4.07 -12.28 9.98
N GLY A 248 4.11 -11.20 9.21
CA GLY A 248 3.20 -11.01 8.07
C GLY A 248 3.44 -12.04 6.96
N LEU A 249 4.71 -12.34 6.68
CA LEU A 249 5.11 -13.41 5.76
C LEU A 249 4.58 -14.76 6.24
N VAL A 250 4.78 -15.09 7.52
CA VAL A 250 4.30 -16.36 8.09
C VAL A 250 2.77 -16.45 8.00
N GLN A 251 2.05 -15.41 8.39
CA GLN A 251 0.59 -15.36 8.32
C GLN A 251 0.08 -15.53 6.88
N PHE A 252 0.61 -14.77 5.93
CA PHE A 252 0.24 -14.89 4.52
C PHE A 252 0.62 -16.23 3.92
N PHE A 253 1.78 -16.76 4.28
CA PHE A 253 2.22 -18.06 3.80
C PHE A 253 1.27 -19.17 4.28
N ILE A 254 0.84 -19.13 5.54
CA ILE A 254 -0.16 -20.08 6.06
C ILE A 254 -1.47 -19.96 5.29
N ILE A 255 -1.95 -18.74 5.03
CA ILE A 255 -3.17 -18.51 4.23
C ILE A 255 -2.97 -19.03 2.81
N ALA A 256 -1.86 -18.68 2.15
CA ALA A 256 -1.54 -19.12 0.80
C ALA A 256 -1.47 -20.65 0.72
N ALA A 257 -0.75 -21.31 1.63
CA ALA A 257 -0.66 -22.76 1.67
C ALA A 257 -2.01 -23.46 1.95
N ALA A 258 -2.90 -22.83 2.72
CA ALA A 258 -4.22 -23.38 3.01
C ALA A 258 -5.19 -23.29 1.82
N PHE A 259 -5.17 -22.17 1.09
CA PHE A 259 -6.12 -21.86 0.02
C PHE A 259 -5.59 -22.18 -1.38
N GLU A 260 -4.28 -22.08 -1.60
CA GLU A 260 -3.60 -22.34 -2.88
C GLU A 260 -2.83 -23.67 -2.78
N ARG A 261 -3.56 -24.77 -2.99
CA ARG A 261 -3.00 -26.13 -2.94
C ARG A 261 -2.35 -26.57 -4.25
N ASP A 262 -2.53 -25.80 -5.33
CA ASP A 262 -1.92 -26.10 -6.62
C ASP A 262 -0.46 -25.63 -6.65
N ALA A 263 0.47 -26.55 -6.86
CA ALA A 263 1.89 -26.25 -6.96
C ALA A 263 2.23 -25.39 -8.18
N GLN A 264 1.40 -25.41 -9.23
CA GLN A 264 1.60 -24.57 -10.42
C GLN A 264 1.42 -23.07 -10.11
N ALA A 265 0.59 -22.72 -9.13
CA ALA A 265 0.41 -21.32 -8.70
C ALA A 265 1.65 -20.71 -8.03
N TRP A 266 2.61 -21.55 -7.62
CA TRP A 266 3.90 -21.16 -7.03
C TRP A 266 5.04 -21.12 -8.05
N LEU A 267 4.81 -21.57 -9.28
CA LEU A 267 5.80 -21.56 -10.35
C LEU A 267 5.67 -20.29 -11.19
N PHE A 268 6.81 -19.70 -11.53
CA PHE A 268 6.88 -18.56 -12.43
C PHE A 268 6.85 -19.04 -13.87
N HIS A 269 5.93 -18.49 -14.66
CA HIS A 269 5.75 -18.85 -16.06
C HIS A 269 6.43 -17.84 -16.99
N SER A 270 6.73 -16.62 -16.52
CA SER A 270 7.36 -15.57 -17.34
C SER A 270 8.32 -14.65 -16.57
N GLY A 271 9.35 -14.13 -17.25
CA GLY A 271 10.27 -13.13 -16.70
C GLY A 271 9.58 -11.80 -16.33
N ALA A 272 8.44 -11.48 -16.96
CA ALA A 272 7.62 -10.32 -16.60
C ALA A 272 6.95 -10.46 -15.22
N GLU A 273 6.60 -11.68 -14.82
CA GLU A 273 6.05 -11.98 -13.50
C GLU A 273 7.12 -11.78 -12.42
N ALA A 274 8.32 -12.29 -12.66
CA ALA A 274 9.47 -12.11 -11.77
C ALA A 274 9.83 -10.62 -11.59
N PHE A 275 9.87 -9.86 -12.69
CA PHE A 275 10.12 -8.40 -12.63
C PHE A 275 9.07 -7.68 -11.78
N SER A 276 7.78 -8.01 -11.97
CA SER A 276 6.68 -7.38 -11.24
C SER A 276 6.77 -7.62 -9.73
N ILE A 277 7.16 -8.84 -9.33
CA ILE A 277 7.35 -9.22 -7.92
C ILE A 277 8.56 -8.50 -7.32
N VAL A 278 9.68 -8.46 -8.03
CA VAL A 278 10.90 -7.78 -7.56
C VAL A 278 10.64 -6.28 -7.39
N TYR A 279 10.02 -5.65 -8.39
CA TYR A 279 9.62 -4.24 -8.32
C TYR A 279 8.70 -4.00 -7.12
N ALA A 280 7.67 -4.83 -6.95
CA ALA A 280 6.73 -4.70 -5.84
C ALA A 280 7.40 -4.89 -4.47
N GLY A 281 8.39 -5.79 -4.38
CA GLY A 281 9.16 -6.06 -3.17
C GLY A 281 10.09 -4.89 -2.80
N LEU A 282 10.73 -4.29 -3.79
CA LEU A 282 11.63 -3.14 -3.61
C LEU A 282 10.90 -1.90 -3.10
N TRP A 283 9.73 -1.59 -3.67
CA TRP A 283 8.96 -0.39 -3.32
C TRP A 283 7.90 -0.63 -2.23
N LEU A 284 7.91 -1.79 -1.54
CA LEU A 284 6.91 -2.12 -0.51
C LEU A 284 6.99 -1.22 0.72
N ARG A 285 8.18 -0.74 1.13
CA ARG A 285 8.36 -0.07 2.43
C ARG A 285 9.39 1.05 2.42
N GLY A 286 9.08 2.11 1.69
CA GLY A 286 9.71 3.41 1.95
C GLY A 286 8.74 4.37 2.60
#